data_AF-A0A662FD14-F1
#
_entry.id   AF-A0A662FD14-F1
#
_cell.length_a   1.000
_cell.length_b   1.000
_cell.length_c   1.000
_cell.angle_alpha   90.00
_cell.angle_beta   90.00
_cell.angle_gamma   90.00
#
_symmetry.space_group_name_H-M   'P 1'
#
loop_
_entity.id
_entity.type
_entity.pdbx_description
1 polymer ?
#
loop_
_entity_poly.entity_id
_entity_poly.type
_entity_poly.pdbx_seq_one_letter_code
_entity_poly.pdbx_strand_id
1 'polypeptide(L)'
;MNQRGAMSIFLVMGILILFFVGFMLFMRSLTIPTPKEEDYSGYAATEVEGFVNKCLLQSAMLGLQLIGAQGGVIYKSQGGVTPDSFKTTRAFYYNGSYILIGISPGEFQPGHSCVPTHPSSVYDPQQCPSVAFPFVSTDSPEISFDQRDTRPPPAYPGFLRLFNRFNLPGLYPREEYFLGMSPTWQYVGNDNSIYTNLKIFVENNITKCLDFSTFEDAGIDVQPEGELEVTPIIAEDDVSFALNYPLLVRYKGKEITMERFYVNTKVRLKPVYRFIEMLLWNEAKNFSFDILRPNIMAPAGVSYEVRMDVENMSDVLVVEDAESLVPSRNGEGFVPFVFFSVIENSQPAISYIHYQNLDVVPGLRENIINCPYLTPRENPWEETTSQLMAEIGTNMTRKAIECLWLAYRRALGVSYERAYDPDDDMLTWDFKTANCGWNQECQYKGSNLFFDNYLDLRFSDGMYTDTLHIPLELYDHPPKVSIVDKGYLDIEQPLLGISVHKILYLINGTDEDIVWGTDVDDIQLTITGYPVAPIVKENSSMGHTKLWGVAFENLGHGYDVTFTVTDKYGKSDSVTITVS
;
A
#
# COMPACT_ATOMS: atom_id res chain seq x y z
N MET A 1 -55.60 -83.16 -32.16
CA MET A 1 -55.17 -82.05 -31.28
C MET A 1 -55.70 -82.33 -29.88
N ASN A 2 -54.82 -82.71 -28.95
CA ASN A 2 -55.17 -83.30 -27.66
C ASN A 2 -55.63 -82.25 -26.64
N GLN A 3 -56.95 -82.09 -26.47
CA GLN A 3 -57.55 -81.19 -25.48
C GLN A 3 -57.28 -81.58 -24.01
N ARG A 4 -56.70 -82.76 -23.75
CA ARG A 4 -56.37 -83.21 -22.39
C ARG A 4 -55.09 -82.55 -21.82
N GLY A 5 -54.26 -81.93 -22.65
CA GLY A 5 -53.08 -81.18 -22.19
C GLY A 5 -53.37 -79.76 -21.71
N ALA A 6 -54.56 -79.22 -22.00
CA ALA A 6 -54.92 -77.85 -21.62
C ALA A 6 -55.22 -77.71 -20.12
N MET A 7 -55.81 -78.74 -19.49
CA MET A 7 -56.16 -78.69 -18.06
C MET A 7 -54.93 -78.69 -17.14
N SER A 8 -53.84 -79.37 -17.51
CA SER A 8 -52.62 -79.39 -16.69
C SER A 8 -51.89 -78.04 -16.71
N ILE A 9 -51.96 -77.30 -17.82
CA ILE A 9 -51.34 -75.97 -17.96
C ILE A 9 -51.99 -74.97 -17.01
N PHE A 10 -53.33 -74.95 -16.92
CA PHE A 10 -54.02 -74.04 -16.00
C PHE A 10 -53.70 -74.32 -14.53
N LEU A 11 -53.50 -75.59 -14.17
CA LEU A 11 -53.15 -75.97 -12.80
C LEU A 11 -51.73 -75.54 -12.43
N VAL A 12 -50.75 -75.74 -13.31
CA VAL A 12 -49.36 -75.29 -13.08
C VAL A 12 -49.30 -73.76 -13.02
N MET A 13 -50.04 -73.09 -13.89
CA MET A 13 -50.08 -71.62 -13.94
C MET A 13 -50.74 -71.02 -12.69
N GLY A 14 -51.79 -71.64 -12.15
CA GLY A 14 -52.41 -71.23 -10.88
C GLY A 14 -51.47 -71.34 -9.68
N ILE A 15 -50.67 -72.41 -9.62
CA ILE A 15 -49.67 -72.60 -8.54
C ILE A 15 -48.56 -71.55 -8.64
N LEU A 16 -48.08 -71.25 -9.85
CA LEU A 16 -47.07 -70.21 -10.06
C LEU A 16 -47.56 -68.82 -9.65
N ILE A 17 -48.82 -68.49 -9.93
CA ILE A 17 -49.42 -67.21 -9.50
C ILE A 17 -49.52 -67.14 -7.98
N LEU A 18 -49.98 -68.21 -7.32
CA LEU A 18 -50.02 -68.26 -5.85
C LEU A 18 -48.64 -68.14 -5.22
N PHE A 19 -47.63 -68.80 -5.80
CA PHE A 19 -46.26 -68.70 -5.33
C PHE A 19 -45.72 -67.28 -5.48
N PHE A 20 -45.99 -66.62 -6.60
CA PHE A 20 -45.53 -65.25 -6.86
C PHE A 20 -46.20 -64.24 -5.92
N VAL A 21 -47.51 -64.34 -5.72
CA VAL A 21 -48.24 -63.48 -4.77
C VAL A 21 -47.77 -63.72 -3.34
N GLY A 22 -47.61 -64.98 -2.93
CA GLY A 22 -47.08 -65.34 -1.62
C GLY A 22 -45.66 -64.81 -1.40
N PHE A 23 -44.79 -64.96 -2.40
CA PHE A 23 -43.43 -64.43 -2.36
C PHE A 23 -43.40 -62.90 -2.30
N MET A 24 -44.26 -62.21 -3.04
CA MET A 24 -44.34 -60.74 -3.00
C MET A 24 -44.83 -60.23 -1.64
N LEU A 25 -45.79 -60.92 -1.02
CA LEU A 25 -46.26 -60.61 0.34
C LEU A 25 -45.17 -60.90 1.40
N PHE A 26 -44.39 -61.97 1.22
CA PHE A 26 -43.26 -62.31 2.08
C PHE A 26 -42.13 -61.28 2.01
N MET A 27 -41.78 -60.83 0.79
CA MET A 27 -40.78 -59.75 0.60
C MET A 27 -41.25 -58.43 1.22
N ARG A 28 -42.56 -58.14 1.18
CA ARG A 28 -43.16 -57.01 1.92
C ARG A 28 -43.09 -57.19 3.43
N SER A 29 -43.29 -58.39 3.97
CA SER A 29 -43.22 -58.60 5.42
C SER A 29 -41.80 -58.49 5.97
N LEU A 30 -40.78 -58.82 5.16
CA LEU A 30 -39.36 -58.60 5.50
C LEU A 30 -38.93 -57.13 5.43
N THR A 31 -39.75 -56.27 4.83
CA THR A 31 -39.51 -54.82 4.69
C THR A 31 -40.53 -53.96 5.40
N ILE A 32 -41.35 -54.52 6.31
CA ILE A 32 -42.02 -53.69 7.31
C ILE A 32 -40.89 -53.25 8.24
N PRO A 33 -40.34 -52.02 8.14
CA PRO A 33 -39.48 -51.54 9.21
C PRO A 33 -40.31 -51.73 10.47
N THR A 34 -39.80 -52.49 11.45
CA THR A 34 -40.27 -52.30 12.82
C THR A 34 -40.30 -50.79 13.00
N PRO A 35 -41.42 -50.18 13.42
CA PRO A 35 -41.46 -48.75 13.64
C PRO A 35 -40.28 -48.45 14.54
N LYS A 36 -39.19 -47.98 13.92
CA LYS A 36 -38.02 -47.53 14.64
C LYS A 36 -38.64 -46.46 15.51
N GLU A 37 -38.51 -46.58 16.83
CA GLU A 37 -38.80 -45.45 17.71
C GLU A 37 -38.30 -44.23 16.96
N GLU A 38 -39.23 -43.39 16.52
CA GLU A 38 -38.89 -42.23 15.70
C GLU A 38 -37.81 -41.52 16.49
N ASP A 39 -36.62 -41.45 15.92
CA ASP A 39 -35.48 -40.92 16.63
C ASP A 39 -35.66 -39.40 16.68
N TYR A 40 -36.52 -38.96 17.60
CA TYR A 40 -36.90 -37.57 17.80
C TYR A 40 -35.68 -36.69 18.14
N SER A 41 -34.54 -37.30 18.47
CA SER A 41 -33.28 -36.60 18.64
C SER A 41 -32.79 -35.97 17.32
N GLY A 42 -33.07 -36.60 16.17
CA GLY A 42 -32.77 -36.05 14.85
C GLY A 42 -33.55 -34.77 14.54
N TYR A 43 -34.76 -34.60 15.08
CA TYR A 43 -35.54 -33.38 14.90
C TYR A 43 -34.85 -32.18 15.58
N ALA A 44 -34.48 -32.33 16.86
CA ALA A 44 -33.80 -31.26 17.61
C ALA A 44 -32.45 -30.89 16.97
N ALA A 45 -31.66 -31.88 16.56
CA ALA A 45 -30.40 -31.63 15.85
C ALA A 45 -30.61 -30.85 14.54
N THR A 46 -31.61 -31.24 13.74
CA THR A 46 -31.91 -30.56 12.46
C THR A 46 -32.35 -29.11 12.68
N GLU A 47 -33.13 -28.83 13.73
CA GLU A 47 -33.61 -27.49 14.03
C GLU A 47 -32.48 -26.56 14.48
N VAL A 48 -31.61 -27.05 15.38
CA VAL A 48 -30.44 -26.30 15.85
C VAL A 48 -29.42 -26.12 14.72
N GLU A 49 -29.13 -27.16 13.93
CA GLU A 49 -28.26 -27.07 12.75
C GLU A 49 -28.78 -26.04 11.74
N GLY A 50 -30.08 -26.08 11.44
CA GLY A 50 -30.72 -25.11 10.54
C GLY A 50 -30.60 -23.68 11.05
N PHE A 51 -30.76 -23.46 12.35
CA PHE A 51 -30.58 -22.15 12.98
C PHE A 51 -29.13 -21.65 12.91
N VAL A 52 -28.16 -22.50 13.28
CA VAL A 52 -26.73 -22.15 13.22
C VAL A 52 -26.30 -21.86 11.78
N ASN A 53 -26.68 -22.70 10.82
CA ASN A 53 -26.38 -22.48 9.40
C ASN A 53 -27.02 -21.19 8.87
N LYS A 54 -28.24 -20.85 9.31
CA LYS A 54 -28.88 -19.58 8.94
C LYS A 54 -28.09 -18.38 9.48
N CYS A 55 -27.67 -18.43 10.75
CA CYS A 55 -26.84 -17.39 11.35
C CYS A 55 -25.47 -17.24 10.67
N LEU A 56 -24.83 -18.37 10.35
CA LEU A 56 -23.56 -18.41 9.64
C LEU A 56 -23.70 -17.82 8.23
N LEU A 57 -24.73 -18.22 7.48
CA LEU A 57 -25.01 -17.69 6.13
C LEU A 57 -25.28 -16.18 6.16
N GLN A 58 -26.06 -15.70 7.12
CA GLN A 58 -26.35 -14.27 7.27
C GLN A 58 -25.08 -13.48 7.56
N SER A 59 -24.25 -13.96 8.49
CA SER A 59 -22.98 -13.31 8.84
C SER A 59 -22.00 -13.33 7.67
N ALA A 60 -21.89 -14.45 6.96
CA ALA A 60 -21.07 -14.61 5.76
C ALA A 60 -21.47 -13.62 4.65
N MET A 61 -22.77 -13.51 4.34
CA MET A 61 -23.28 -12.60 3.32
C MET A 61 -23.01 -11.13 3.66
N LEU A 62 -23.20 -10.73 4.92
CA LEU A 62 -22.88 -9.38 5.39
C LEU A 62 -21.37 -9.09 5.25
N GLY A 63 -20.52 -10.06 5.60
CA GLY A 63 -19.06 -9.93 5.47
C GLY A 63 -18.63 -9.75 4.02
N LEU A 64 -19.17 -10.55 3.11
CA LEU A 64 -18.90 -10.45 1.68
C LEU A 64 -19.33 -9.08 1.12
N GLN A 65 -20.53 -8.61 1.47
CA GLN A 65 -20.99 -7.28 1.07
C GLN A 65 -20.08 -6.16 1.55
N LEU A 66 -19.58 -6.23 2.79
CA LEU A 66 -18.66 -5.23 3.34
C LEU A 66 -17.30 -5.28 2.65
N ILE A 67 -16.74 -6.46 2.42
CA ILE A 67 -15.48 -6.64 1.68
C ILE A 67 -15.57 -6.04 0.28
N GLY A 68 -16.65 -6.33 -0.47
CA GLY A 68 -16.87 -5.74 -1.78
C GLY A 68 -17.03 -4.22 -1.71
N ALA A 69 -17.86 -3.74 -0.79
CA ALA A 69 -18.15 -2.32 -0.61
C ALA A 69 -16.97 -1.46 -0.14
N GLN A 70 -15.95 -2.05 0.46
CA GLN A 70 -14.85 -1.33 1.12
C GLN A 70 -13.47 -1.65 0.52
N GLY A 71 -13.42 -2.35 -0.62
CA GLY A 71 -12.17 -2.63 -1.33
C GLY A 71 -11.28 -3.65 -0.64
N GLY A 72 -11.90 -4.70 -0.08
CA GLY A 72 -11.18 -5.85 0.47
C GLY A 72 -10.89 -5.78 1.97
N VAL A 73 -11.43 -4.78 2.68
CA VAL A 73 -11.23 -4.61 4.13
C VAL A 73 -12.54 -4.53 4.90
N ILE A 74 -12.48 -4.87 6.19
CA ILE A 74 -13.56 -4.60 7.14
C ILE A 74 -12.97 -3.87 8.34
N TYR A 75 -13.52 -2.71 8.68
CA TYR A 75 -12.99 -1.89 9.76
C TYR A 75 -13.34 -2.44 11.14
N LYS A 76 -12.50 -2.15 12.15
CA LYS A 76 -12.70 -2.58 13.54
C LYS A 76 -14.06 -2.20 14.11
N SER A 77 -14.53 -0.98 13.86
CA SER A 77 -15.89 -0.55 14.25
C SER A 77 -17.03 -1.40 13.67
N GLN A 78 -16.77 -2.16 12.61
CA GLN A 78 -17.73 -3.08 11.98
C GLN A 78 -17.50 -4.54 12.40
N GLY A 79 -16.49 -4.82 13.22
CA GLY A 79 -16.11 -6.17 13.65
C GLY A 79 -15.01 -6.83 12.81
N GLY A 80 -14.34 -6.10 11.92
CA GLY A 80 -13.16 -6.58 11.19
C GLY A 80 -11.84 -6.29 11.91
N VAL A 81 -10.72 -6.41 11.19
CA VAL A 81 -9.36 -6.21 11.74
C VAL A 81 -8.73 -4.88 11.35
N THR A 82 -9.20 -4.24 10.27
CA THR A 82 -8.60 -3.01 9.76
C THR A 82 -8.83 -1.83 10.71
N PRO A 83 -7.79 -1.10 11.16
CA PRO A 83 -7.96 0.05 12.04
C PRO A 83 -8.87 1.13 11.43
N ASP A 84 -9.75 1.73 12.24
CA ASP A 84 -10.63 2.80 11.78
C ASP A 84 -9.87 4.08 11.37
N SER A 85 -8.63 4.28 11.85
CA SER A 85 -7.75 5.38 11.42
C SER A 85 -7.42 5.35 9.92
N PHE A 86 -7.62 4.21 9.25
CA PHE A 86 -7.44 4.10 7.81
C PHE A 86 -8.54 4.82 7.05
N LYS A 87 -9.73 5.02 7.65
CA LYS A 87 -10.85 5.75 7.04
C LYS A 87 -10.48 7.20 6.70
N THR A 88 -9.57 7.81 7.46
CA THR A 88 -9.16 9.21 7.27
C THR A 88 -7.86 9.38 6.51
N THR A 89 -7.05 8.32 6.39
CA THR A 89 -5.69 8.41 5.85
C THR A 89 -5.49 7.65 4.55
N ARG A 90 -6.28 6.59 4.31
CA ARG A 90 -6.05 5.61 3.23
C ARG A 90 -7.33 5.07 2.60
N ALA A 91 -8.44 5.75 2.86
CA ALA A 91 -9.72 5.37 2.33
C ALA A 91 -10.43 6.57 1.72
N PHE A 92 -11.28 6.30 0.75
CA PHE A 92 -12.10 7.27 0.07
C PHE A 92 -13.57 6.97 0.34
N TYR A 93 -14.35 7.99 0.71
CA TYR A 93 -15.76 7.81 1.04
C TYR A 93 -16.61 7.85 -0.23
N TYR A 94 -17.30 6.76 -0.52
CA TYR A 94 -18.11 6.66 -1.72
C TYR A 94 -19.29 5.70 -1.51
N ASN A 95 -20.47 6.08 -2.01
CA ASN A 95 -21.70 5.29 -1.92
C ASN A 95 -22.01 4.76 -0.49
N GLY A 96 -21.78 5.60 0.52
CA GLY A 96 -22.04 5.27 1.91
C GLY A 96 -21.02 4.35 2.57
N SER A 97 -19.84 4.14 1.98
CA SER A 97 -18.80 3.25 2.52
C SER A 97 -17.42 3.88 2.34
N TYR A 98 -16.50 3.59 3.27
CA TYR A 98 -15.09 3.95 3.12
C TYR A 98 -14.40 2.82 2.34
N ILE A 99 -13.89 3.14 1.16
CA ILE A 99 -13.21 2.18 0.28
C ILE A 99 -11.70 2.37 0.46
N LEU A 100 -10.97 1.29 0.70
CA LEU A 100 -9.51 1.35 0.72
C LEU A 100 -8.97 1.79 -0.64
N ILE A 101 -8.03 2.73 -0.62
CA ILE A 101 -7.33 3.19 -1.83
C ILE A 101 -6.45 2.05 -2.33
N GLY A 102 -6.79 1.49 -3.50
CA GLY A 102 -6.09 0.37 -4.13
C GLY A 102 -4.84 0.80 -4.91
N ILE A 103 -4.83 2.04 -5.41
CA ILE A 103 -3.63 2.69 -5.95
C ILE A 103 -3.47 4.05 -5.30
N SER A 104 -2.33 4.30 -4.66
CA SER A 104 -1.94 5.63 -4.20
C SER A 104 -0.75 6.15 -5.01
N PRO A 105 -0.57 7.47 -5.15
CA PRO A 105 0.66 8.04 -5.68
C PRO A 105 1.87 7.51 -4.89
N GLY A 106 2.98 7.25 -5.58
CA GLY A 106 4.24 6.93 -4.92
C GLY A 106 4.73 8.12 -4.11
N GLU A 107 4.79 7.99 -2.78
CA GLU A 107 5.51 8.94 -1.93
C GLU A 107 7.01 8.65 -2.02
N PHE A 108 7.80 9.65 -2.41
CA PHE A 108 9.24 9.61 -2.23
C PHE A 108 9.56 10.06 -0.81
N GLN A 109 10.32 9.27 -0.05
CA GLN A 109 10.81 9.71 1.25
C GLN A 109 12.01 10.65 1.03
N PRO A 110 11.90 11.95 1.38
CA PRO A 110 13.03 12.87 1.27
C PRO A 110 14.19 12.37 2.13
N GLY A 111 15.36 12.15 1.53
CA GLY A 111 16.56 11.66 2.22
C GLY A 111 17.33 10.56 1.47
N HIS A 112 16.66 9.82 0.58
CA HIS A 112 17.34 8.86 -0.31
C HIS A 112 17.77 9.55 -1.60
N SER A 113 18.88 10.31 -1.57
CA SER A 113 19.42 10.93 -2.78
C SER A 113 19.87 9.84 -3.77
N CYS A 114 19.14 9.68 -4.88
CA CYS A 114 19.61 8.89 -6.02
C CYS A 114 20.71 9.60 -6.82
N VAL A 115 21.10 10.82 -6.40
CA VAL A 115 22.25 11.51 -6.95
C VAL A 115 23.49 10.87 -6.33
N PRO A 116 24.38 10.27 -7.15
CA PRO A 116 25.67 9.79 -6.67
C PRO A 116 26.37 10.97 -5.98
N THR A 117 26.72 10.82 -4.70
CA THR A 117 27.38 11.91 -3.94
C THR A 117 28.77 12.23 -4.48
N HIS A 118 29.32 11.37 -5.36
CA HIS A 118 30.53 11.63 -6.12
C HIS A 118 30.34 11.35 -7.62
N PRO A 119 30.90 12.18 -8.52
CA PRO A 119 30.86 11.95 -9.98
C PRO A 119 31.57 10.65 -10.44
N SER A 120 32.26 9.95 -9.54
CA SER A 120 32.92 8.67 -9.79
C SER A 120 32.24 7.47 -9.12
N SER A 121 31.19 7.66 -8.29
CA SER A 121 30.48 6.53 -7.70
C SER A 121 29.57 5.90 -8.76
N VAL A 122 29.81 4.62 -9.03
CA VAL A 122 28.99 3.79 -9.90
C VAL A 122 27.57 3.80 -9.34
N TYR A 123 26.59 4.08 -10.21
CA TYR A 123 25.17 3.97 -9.91
C TYR A 123 24.93 2.63 -9.20
N ASP A 124 24.45 2.64 -7.95
CA ASP A 124 24.08 1.42 -7.24
C ASP A 124 22.62 1.07 -7.61
N PRO A 125 22.39 0.11 -8.52
CA PRO A 125 21.04 -0.26 -8.95
C PRO A 125 20.22 -0.91 -7.83
N GLN A 126 20.84 -1.31 -6.70
CA GLN A 126 20.12 -1.85 -5.55
C GLN A 126 19.55 -0.75 -4.65
N GLN A 127 20.23 0.39 -4.53
CA GLN A 127 19.73 1.57 -3.80
C GLN A 127 18.84 2.47 -4.65
N CYS A 128 19.06 2.44 -5.97
CA CYS A 128 18.29 3.18 -6.95
C CYS A 128 17.87 2.20 -8.05
N PRO A 129 16.77 1.43 -7.91
CA PRO A 129 16.30 0.60 -9.00
C PRO A 129 16.17 1.48 -10.24
N SER A 130 16.92 1.14 -11.29
CA SER A 130 17.07 1.95 -12.48
C SER A 130 15.71 2.47 -12.92
N VAL A 131 15.58 3.79 -12.90
CA VAL A 131 14.54 4.52 -13.62
C VAL A 131 14.94 4.48 -15.10
N ALA A 132 15.16 3.28 -15.63
CA ALA A 132 15.15 3.08 -17.06
C ALA A 132 13.69 3.25 -17.45
N PHE A 133 13.32 4.48 -17.84
CA PHE A 133 12.16 4.68 -18.67
C PHE A 133 12.25 3.66 -19.82
N PRO A 134 11.17 2.93 -20.14
CA PRO A 134 11.22 1.84 -21.12
C PRO A 134 11.23 2.40 -22.54
N PHE A 135 12.24 3.19 -22.87
CA PHE A 135 12.58 3.62 -24.22
C PHE A 135 14.01 3.19 -24.53
N VAL A 136 14.28 1.89 -24.44
CA VAL A 136 15.42 1.31 -25.16
C VAL A 136 14.88 0.78 -26.48
N SER A 137 14.68 1.70 -27.43
CA SER A 137 14.72 1.34 -28.85
C SER A 137 16.19 1.16 -29.20
N THR A 138 16.59 -0.01 -29.63
CA THR A 138 17.98 -0.33 -30.04
C THR A 138 18.50 0.59 -31.16
N ASP A 139 17.61 1.33 -31.84
CA ASP A 139 17.95 2.23 -32.94
C ASP A 139 17.62 3.71 -32.68
N SER A 140 17.22 4.11 -31.46
CA SER A 140 17.08 5.54 -31.14
C SER A 140 18.43 6.05 -30.64
N PRO A 141 18.95 7.20 -31.14
CA PRO A 141 20.08 7.84 -30.49
C PRO A 141 19.69 8.04 -29.02
N GLU A 142 20.57 7.60 -28.12
CA GLU A 142 20.41 7.75 -26.67
C GLU A 142 19.90 9.14 -26.38
N ILE A 143 18.71 9.24 -25.76
CA ILE A 143 18.36 10.46 -25.04
C ILE A 143 19.26 10.48 -23.80
N SER A 144 20.50 10.86 -24.03
CA SER A 144 21.47 11.22 -23.01
C SER A 144 20.99 12.55 -22.44
N PHE A 145 20.54 12.54 -21.19
CA PHE A 145 20.41 13.78 -20.43
C PHE A 145 21.82 14.35 -20.28
N ASP A 146 22.14 15.42 -21.02
CA ASP A 146 23.46 16.06 -20.96
C ASP A 146 23.74 16.52 -19.52
N GLN A 147 24.64 15.81 -18.84
CA GLN A 147 25.06 16.08 -17.46
C GLN A 147 25.92 17.34 -17.32
N ARG A 148 26.04 18.18 -18.36
CA ARG A 148 26.92 19.35 -18.33
C ARG A 148 26.29 20.63 -17.78
N ASP A 149 25.01 20.63 -17.44
CA ASP A 149 24.39 21.74 -16.70
C ASP A 149 24.16 21.36 -15.23
N THR A 150 25.25 21.32 -14.46
CA THR A 150 25.28 20.97 -13.03
C THR A 150 25.01 22.15 -12.11
N ARG A 151 24.39 23.23 -12.61
CA ARG A 151 23.78 24.18 -11.67
C ARG A 151 22.49 23.54 -11.19
N PRO A 152 22.38 23.10 -9.92
CA PRO A 152 21.10 22.68 -9.41
C PRO A 152 20.14 23.86 -9.65
N PRO A 153 19.01 23.66 -10.36
CA PRO A 153 18.01 24.71 -10.43
C PRO A 153 17.69 25.14 -8.98
N PRO A 154 17.54 26.46 -8.72
CA PRO A 154 17.26 26.96 -7.38
C PRO A 154 16.14 26.12 -6.77
N ALA A 155 16.40 25.57 -5.59
CA ALA A 155 15.63 24.54 -4.91
C ALA A 155 14.11 24.71 -5.07
N TYR A 156 13.55 24.14 -6.13
CA TYR A 156 12.16 23.75 -6.14
C TYR A 156 12.14 22.31 -5.60
N PRO A 157 11.48 22.04 -4.46
CA PRO A 157 11.29 20.68 -3.96
C PRO A 157 10.27 19.96 -4.85
N GLY A 158 10.67 19.71 -6.10
CA GLY A 158 9.93 18.98 -7.10
C GLY A 158 10.29 17.50 -6.99
N PHE A 159 9.53 16.79 -6.16
CA PHE A 159 9.61 15.35 -5.97
C PHE A 159 9.47 14.61 -7.31
N LEU A 160 10.47 13.82 -7.71
CA LEU A 160 10.35 12.87 -8.81
C LEU A 160 9.54 11.65 -8.32
N ARG A 161 8.32 11.51 -8.83
CA ARG A 161 7.36 10.43 -8.50
C ARG A 161 7.34 9.42 -9.64
N LEU A 162 7.87 8.22 -9.44
CA LEU A 162 8.11 7.31 -10.57
C LEU A 162 7.20 6.08 -10.64
N PHE A 163 6.62 5.61 -9.53
CA PHE A 163 5.68 4.49 -9.57
C PHE A 163 4.54 4.65 -8.57
N ASN A 164 3.32 4.37 -9.05
CA ASN A 164 2.12 4.24 -8.23
C ASN A 164 2.26 3.05 -7.27
N ARG A 165 1.79 3.19 -6.03
CA ARG A 165 1.81 2.12 -5.03
C ARG A 165 0.52 1.31 -5.10
N PHE A 166 0.65 0.00 -5.28
CA PHE A 166 -0.46 -0.94 -5.26
C PHE A 166 -0.73 -1.40 -3.81
N ASN A 167 -1.95 -1.14 -3.32
CA ASN A 167 -2.37 -1.29 -1.92
C ASN A 167 -3.63 -2.17 -1.75
N LEU A 168 -3.88 -3.11 -2.67
CA LEU A 168 -5.02 -4.03 -2.54
C LEU A 168 -4.71 -5.12 -1.51
N PRO A 169 -5.57 -5.42 -0.52
CA PRO A 169 -5.31 -6.46 0.47
C PRO A 169 -5.31 -7.84 -0.19
N GLY A 170 -4.34 -8.70 0.16
CA GLY A 170 -4.27 -10.05 -0.40
C GLY A 170 -5.49 -10.92 -0.07
N LEU A 171 -5.81 -11.90 -0.93
CA LEU A 171 -6.92 -12.83 -0.69
C LEU A 171 -6.71 -13.68 0.58
N TYR A 172 -5.48 -14.15 0.80
CA TYR A 172 -5.10 -15.00 1.93
C TYR A 172 -3.97 -14.35 2.72
N PRO A 173 -3.80 -14.69 4.02
CA PRO A 173 -2.58 -14.38 4.74
C PRO A 173 -1.42 -15.01 3.97
N ARG A 174 -0.38 -14.24 3.67
CA ARG A 174 0.84 -14.83 3.12
C ARG A 174 1.59 -15.48 4.27
N GLU A 175 1.90 -16.77 4.15
CA GLU A 175 2.69 -17.46 5.18
C GLU A 175 4.12 -16.90 5.29
N GLU A 176 4.66 -16.19 4.30
CA GLU A 176 6.03 -15.66 4.36
C GLU A 176 6.25 -14.41 3.49
N TYR A 177 7.17 -13.56 3.96
CA TYR A 177 7.62 -12.30 3.38
C TYR A 177 8.15 -12.49 1.95
N PHE A 178 7.39 -12.09 0.94
CA PHE A 178 7.98 -11.84 -0.38
C PHE A 178 8.81 -10.55 -0.27
N LEU A 179 10.13 -10.71 -0.10
CA LEU A 179 11.17 -9.67 0.11
C LEU A 179 11.35 -8.67 -1.06
N GLY A 180 10.33 -8.46 -1.91
CA GLY A 180 10.40 -7.55 -3.06
C GLY A 180 9.16 -6.68 -3.26
N MET A 181 8.18 -6.72 -2.36
CA MET A 181 7.01 -5.85 -2.43
C MET A 181 7.15 -4.65 -1.50
N SER A 182 6.78 -3.47 -2.00
CA SER A 182 6.84 -2.14 -1.37
C SER A 182 6.72 -2.16 0.17
N PRO A 183 7.55 -1.41 0.92
CA PRO A 183 7.43 -1.24 2.37
C PRO A 183 6.03 -0.83 2.86
N THR A 184 5.14 -0.37 1.98
CA THR A 184 3.75 -0.03 2.35
C THR A 184 2.92 -1.19 2.88
N TRP A 185 3.26 -2.44 2.57
CA TRP A 185 2.61 -3.62 3.18
C TRP A 185 2.86 -3.71 4.69
N GLN A 186 3.93 -3.11 5.21
CA GLN A 186 4.19 -3.05 6.66
C GLN A 186 3.06 -2.35 7.43
N TYR A 187 2.37 -1.39 6.81
CA TYR A 187 1.30 -0.65 7.48
C TYR A 187 0.00 -1.42 7.52
N VAL A 188 -0.28 -2.22 6.49
CA VAL A 188 -1.53 -2.96 6.38
C VAL A 188 -1.49 -4.20 7.29
N GLY A 189 -0.31 -4.64 7.72
CA GLY A 189 -0.13 -5.79 8.60
C GLY A 189 -0.41 -7.10 7.86
N ASN A 190 0.37 -8.14 8.16
CA ASN A 190 0.16 -9.47 7.57
C ASN A 190 -1.25 -10.02 7.84
N ASP A 191 -1.91 -9.51 8.89
CA ASP A 191 -3.22 -9.94 9.33
C ASP A 191 -4.38 -9.29 8.55
N ASN A 192 -4.16 -8.37 7.61
CA ASN A 192 -5.26 -7.66 6.95
C ASN A 192 -5.61 -8.19 5.56
N SER A 193 -5.49 -9.50 5.37
CA SER A 193 -6.01 -10.18 4.18
C SER A 193 -7.53 -10.18 4.14
N ILE A 194 -8.12 -10.38 2.96
CA ILE A 194 -9.58 -10.57 2.79
C ILE A 194 -10.06 -11.77 3.61
N TYR A 195 -9.31 -12.88 3.57
CA TYR A 195 -9.57 -14.06 4.40
C TYR A 195 -9.66 -13.71 5.89
N THR A 196 -8.67 -12.99 6.43
CA THR A 196 -8.64 -12.66 7.86
C THR A 196 -9.78 -11.72 8.22
N ASN A 197 -10.07 -10.73 7.38
CA ASN A 197 -11.21 -9.83 7.58
C ASN A 197 -12.54 -10.58 7.60
N LEU A 198 -12.76 -11.52 6.67
CA LEU A 198 -13.95 -12.37 6.65
C LEU A 198 -14.02 -13.29 7.88
N LYS A 199 -12.92 -13.95 8.25
CA LYS A 199 -12.85 -14.83 9.44
C LYS A 199 -13.30 -14.07 10.70
N ILE A 200 -12.59 -12.99 11.03
CA ILE A 200 -12.82 -12.24 12.27
C ILE A 200 -14.20 -11.57 12.26
N PHE A 201 -14.65 -11.04 11.11
CA PHE A 201 -15.98 -10.45 11.01
C PHE A 201 -17.09 -11.48 11.24
N VAL A 202 -16.99 -12.66 10.64
CA VAL A 202 -18.02 -13.70 10.77
C VAL A 202 -18.02 -14.23 12.21
N GLU A 203 -16.87 -14.48 12.84
CA GLU A 203 -16.78 -14.86 14.26
C GLU A 203 -17.45 -13.83 15.19
N ASN A 204 -17.18 -12.54 14.95
CA ASN A 204 -17.74 -11.46 15.77
C ASN A 204 -19.24 -11.21 15.53
N ASN A 205 -19.78 -11.57 14.37
CA ASN A 205 -21.20 -11.34 14.06
C ASN A 205 -22.07 -12.57 14.32
N ILE A 206 -21.54 -13.78 14.12
CA ILE A 206 -22.32 -14.99 14.37
C ILE A 206 -22.66 -15.14 15.85
N THR A 207 -21.75 -14.78 16.75
CA THR A 207 -21.98 -14.77 18.20
C THR A 207 -23.14 -13.86 18.63
N LYS A 208 -23.43 -12.81 17.86
CA LYS A 208 -24.59 -11.92 18.09
C LYS A 208 -25.90 -12.51 17.58
N CYS A 209 -25.82 -13.46 16.63
CA CYS A 209 -26.97 -14.14 16.04
C CYS A 209 -27.36 -15.40 16.81
N LEU A 210 -26.37 -16.09 17.40
CA LEU A 210 -26.56 -17.33 18.14
C LEU A 210 -27.17 -17.07 19.52
N ASP A 211 -28.49 -16.95 19.56
CA ASP A 211 -29.29 -16.95 20.79
C ASP A 211 -30.04 -18.28 20.90
N PHE A 212 -29.50 -19.22 21.67
CA PHE A 212 -30.10 -20.54 21.85
C PHE A 212 -31.27 -20.56 22.83
N SER A 213 -31.55 -19.44 23.52
CA SER A 213 -32.68 -19.38 24.46
C SER A 213 -34.04 -19.61 23.76
N THR A 214 -34.12 -19.36 22.45
CA THR A 214 -35.32 -19.61 21.65
C THR A 214 -35.71 -21.09 21.58
N PHE A 215 -34.80 -22.00 21.93
CA PHE A 215 -35.03 -23.44 21.93
C PHE A 215 -35.55 -23.98 23.28
N GLU A 216 -35.48 -23.19 24.36
CA GLU A 216 -35.92 -23.60 25.69
C GLU A 216 -37.42 -23.91 25.72
N ASP A 217 -38.23 -23.12 25.01
CA ASP A 217 -39.68 -23.32 24.88
C ASP A 217 -40.04 -24.63 24.18
N ALA A 218 -39.15 -25.13 23.30
CA ALA A 218 -39.28 -26.42 22.62
C ALA A 218 -38.74 -27.59 23.47
N GLY A 219 -38.18 -27.31 24.65
CA GLY A 219 -37.55 -28.30 25.52
C GLY A 219 -36.22 -28.83 24.98
N ILE A 220 -35.54 -28.05 24.13
CA ILE A 220 -34.22 -28.35 23.57
C ILE A 220 -33.19 -27.50 24.32
N ASP A 221 -32.27 -28.15 25.06
CA ASP A 221 -31.16 -27.51 25.77
C ASP A 221 -29.90 -27.58 24.90
N VAL A 222 -29.36 -26.43 24.50
CA VAL A 222 -28.17 -26.34 23.64
C VAL A 222 -27.04 -25.67 24.42
N GLN A 223 -25.93 -26.38 24.60
CA GLN A 223 -24.78 -25.92 25.38
C GLN A 223 -23.52 -25.94 24.53
N PRO A 224 -22.77 -24.82 24.41
CA PRO A 224 -21.48 -24.84 23.76
C PRO A 224 -20.42 -25.56 24.62
N GLU A 225 -19.68 -26.48 24.01
CA GLU A 225 -18.63 -27.28 24.68
C GLU A 225 -17.20 -26.82 24.33
N GLY A 226 -17.05 -25.81 23.48
CA GLY A 226 -15.74 -25.34 23.03
C GLY A 226 -15.77 -23.99 22.33
N GLU A 227 -14.59 -23.56 21.88
CA GLU A 227 -14.42 -22.27 21.21
C GLU A 227 -15.00 -22.31 19.78
N LEU A 228 -15.53 -21.17 19.37
CA LEU A 228 -16.06 -20.95 18.03
C LEU A 228 -14.91 -20.56 17.10
N GLU A 229 -14.75 -21.29 15.99
CA GLU A 229 -13.76 -20.96 14.95
C GLU A 229 -14.39 -20.96 13.57
N VAL A 230 -14.12 -19.93 12.77
CA VAL A 230 -14.56 -19.83 11.38
C VAL A 230 -13.39 -19.95 10.41
N THR A 231 -13.59 -20.72 9.35
CA THR A 231 -12.63 -20.90 8.25
C THR A 231 -13.29 -20.56 6.91
N PRO A 232 -13.04 -19.36 6.35
CA PRO A 232 -13.45 -19.02 5.00
C PRO A 232 -12.68 -19.84 3.95
N ILE A 233 -13.36 -20.31 2.90
CA ILE A 233 -12.76 -21.03 1.78
C ILE A 233 -13.13 -20.28 0.51
N ILE A 234 -12.17 -19.56 -0.06
CA ILE A 234 -12.37 -18.72 -1.26
C ILE A 234 -12.00 -19.54 -2.51
N ALA A 235 -12.98 -20.21 -3.12
CA ALA A 235 -12.79 -21.00 -4.33
C ALA A 235 -12.89 -20.12 -5.60
N GLU A 236 -12.81 -20.73 -6.78
CA GLU A 236 -13.00 -20.01 -8.05
C GLU A 236 -14.47 -19.59 -8.26
N ASP A 237 -15.42 -20.48 -7.92
CA ASP A 237 -16.85 -20.28 -8.23
C ASP A 237 -17.71 -19.92 -7.02
N ASP A 238 -17.16 -19.99 -5.81
CA ASP A 238 -17.89 -19.70 -4.57
C ASP A 238 -16.97 -19.28 -3.41
N VAL A 239 -17.60 -18.76 -2.36
CA VAL A 239 -16.98 -18.63 -1.04
C VAL A 239 -17.78 -19.45 -0.06
N SER A 240 -17.10 -20.39 0.60
CA SER A 240 -17.70 -21.24 1.63
C SER A 240 -17.18 -20.86 3.01
N PHE A 241 -17.97 -21.13 4.04
CA PHE A 241 -17.59 -20.89 5.43
C PHE A 241 -17.81 -22.17 6.21
N ALA A 242 -16.73 -22.71 6.76
CA ALA A 242 -16.79 -23.80 7.73
C ALA A 242 -16.73 -23.21 9.14
N LEU A 243 -17.67 -23.59 9.98
CA LEU A 243 -17.73 -23.21 11.39
C LEU A 243 -17.47 -24.45 12.22
N ASN A 244 -16.44 -24.41 13.05
CA ASN A 244 -16.21 -25.40 14.09
C ASN A 244 -16.75 -24.81 15.40
N TYR A 245 -17.85 -25.36 15.89
CA TYR A 245 -18.50 -24.90 17.11
C TYR A 245 -19.15 -26.10 17.82
N PRO A 246 -18.44 -26.82 18.69
CA PRO A 246 -18.97 -28.00 19.37
C PRO A 246 -20.15 -27.61 20.28
N LEU A 247 -21.32 -28.15 19.98
CA LEU A 247 -22.59 -27.97 20.68
C LEU A 247 -23.09 -29.31 21.22
N LEU A 248 -23.42 -29.35 22.50
CA LEU A 248 -24.18 -30.42 23.12
C LEU A 248 -25.67 -30.07 23.11
N VAL A 249 -26.46 -30.84 22.36
CA VAL A 249 -27.91 -30.70 22.26
C VAL A 249 -28.58 -31.80 23.07
N ARG A 250 -29.34 -31.41 24.10
CA ARG A 250 -30.16 -32.32 24.90
C ARG A 250 -31.63 -32.17 24.56
N TYR A 251 -32.28 -33.28 24.20
CA TYR A 251 -33.72 -33.31 23.93
C TYR A 251 -34.34 -34.61 24.40
N LYS A 252 -35.36 -34.52 25.27
CA LYS A 252 -36.08 -35.68 25.84
C LYS A 252 -35.14 -36.74 26.44
N GLY A 253 -34.08 -36.30 27.12
CA GLY A 253 -33.11 -37.18 27.79
C GLY A 253 -32.08 -37.85 26.86
N LYS A 254 -32.08 -37.52 25.57
CA LYS A 254 -31.02 -37.89 24.63
C LYS A 254 -30.05 -36.73 24.46
N GLU A 255 -28.77 -37.03 24.27
CA GLU A 255 -27.70 -36.07 24.03
C GLU A 255 -27.11 -36.30 22.64
N ILE A 256 -26.89 -35.22 21.89
CA ILE A 256 -26.23 -35.23 20.58
C ILE A 256 -25.17 -34.14 20.60
N THR A 257 -23.94 -34.48 20.19
CA THR A 257 -22.89 -33.50 19.93
C THR A 257 -22.86 -33.15 18.44
N MET A 258 -22.83 -31.85 18.13
CA MET A 258 -22.67 -31.32 16.77
C MET A 258 -21.45 -30.42 16.75
N GLU A 259 -20.51 -30.62 15.83
CA GLU A 259 -19.24 -29.89 15.85
C GLU A 259 -19.07 -28.94 14.67
N ARG A 260 -19.56 -29.32 13.50
CA ARG A 260 -19.22 -28.64 12.24
C ARG A 260 -20.46 -28.19 11.52
N PHE A 261 -20.45 -26.93 11.12
CA PHE A 261 -21.48 -26.31 10.31
C PHE A 261 -20.83 -25.75 9.04
N TYR A 262 -21.62 -25.68 7.96
CA TYR A 262 -21.08 -25.33 6.66
C TYR A 262 -22.12 -24.60 5.83
N VAL A 263 -21.71 -23.47 5.27
CA VAL A 263 -22.51 -22.72 4.31
C VAL A 263 -21.68 -22.40 3.07
N ASN A 264 -22.34 -22.39 1.92
CA ASN A 264 -21.76 -22.04 0.63
C ASN A 264 -22.49 -20.82 0.08
N THR A 265 -21.75 -19.79 -0.30
CA THR A 265 -22.29 -18.60 -0.97
C THR A 265 -21.89 -18.64 -2.43
N LYS A 266 -22.80 -18.32 -3.35
CA LYS A 266 -22.51 -18.29 -4.79
C LYS A 266 -21.75 -17.03 -5.23
N VAL A 267 -20.84 -16.53 -4.41
CA VAL A 267 -20.04 -15.34 -4.71
C VAL A 267 -18.67 -15.78 -5.22
N ARG A 268 -18.35 -15.42 -6.46
CA ARG A 268 -17.08 -15.71 -7.16
C ARG A 268 -16.02 -14.66 -6.83
N LEU A 269 -15.72 -14.49 -5.54
CA LEU A 269 -14.84 -13.43 -5.06
C LEU A 269 -13.44 -13.49 -5.68
N LYS A 270 -12.90 -14.70 -5.90
CA LYS A 270 -11.55 -14.91 -6.42
C LYS A 270 -11.33 -14.40 -7.86
N PRO A 271 -12.16 -14.75 -8.86
CA PRO A 271 -12.00 -14.21 -10.21
C PRO A 271 -12.24 -12.70 -10.26
N VAL A 272 -13.19 -12.17 -9.49
CA VAL A 272 -13.42 -10.70 -9.37
C VAL A 272 -12.17 -10.01 -8.83
N TYR A 273 -11.62 -10.52 -7.72
CA TYR A 273 -10.40 -9.97 -7.11
C TYR A 273 -9.22 -10.01 -8.08
N ARG A 274 -8.97 -11.14 -8.75
CA ARG A 274 -7.87 -11.29 -9.71
C ARG A 274 -8.00 -10.32 -10.88
N PHE A 275 -9.23 -10.10 -11.35
CA PHE A 275 -9.48 -9.13 -12.42
C PHE A 275 -9.12 -7.71 -11.98
N ILE A 276 -9.51 -7.31 -10.77
CA ILE A 276 -9.15 -6.00 -10.18
C ILE A 276 -7.64 -5.88 -10.00
N GLU A 277 -6.99 -6.89 -9.43
CA GLU A 277 -5.55 -6.94 -9.25
C GLU A 277 -4.82 -6.75 -10.60
N MET A 278 -5.27 -7.42 -11.67
CA MET A 278 -4.71 -7.24 -13.01
C MET A 278 -4.91 -5.82 -13.55
N LEU A 279 -6.11 -5.23 -13.41
CA LEU A 279 -6.39 -3.86 -13.86
C LEU A 279 -5.47 -2.86 -13.15
N LEU A 280 -5.45 -2.92 -11.82
CA LEU A 280 -4.69 -2.00 -10.98
C LEU A 280 -3.18 -2.20 -11.12
N TRP A 281 -2.71 -3.43 -11.29
CA TRP A 281 -1.29 -3.70 -11.55
C TRP A 281 -0.83 -3.12 -12.89
N ASN A 282 -1.64 -3.27 -13.95
CA ASN A 282 -1.32 -2.68 -15.26
C ASN A 282 -1.37 -1.16 -15.21
N GLU A 283 -2.36 -0.57 -14.53
CA GLU A 283 -2.43 0.88 -14.32
C GLU A 283 -1.21 1.40 -13.54
N ALA A 284 -0.76 0.66 -12.52
CA ALA A 284 0.39 1.07 -11.71
C ALA A 284 1.74 0.93 -12.44
N LYS A 285 1.88 -0.06 -13.34
CA LYS A 285 3.17 -0.41 -13.97
C LYS A 285 3.33 0.01 -15.43
N ASN A 286 2.25 0.12 -16.19
CA ASN A 286 2.30 0.40 -17.61
C ASN A 286 1.70 1.78 -17.89
N PHE A 287 2.55 2.77 -18.12
CA PHE A 287 2.15 4.15 -18.42
C PHE A 287 1.28 4.30 -19.69
N SER A 288 1.29 3.31 -20.58
CA SER A 288 0.46 3.27 -21.80
C SER A 288 -0.84 2.49 -21.61
N PHE A 289 -1.04 1.88 -20.44
CA PHE A 289 -2.29 1.21 -20.12
C PHE A 289 -3.39 2.25 -19.91
N ASP A 290 -4.52 2.03 -20.56
CA ASP A 290 -5.72 2.85 -20.40
C ASP A 290 -6.76 2.01 -19.67
N ILE A 291 -6.94 2.25 -18.37
CA ILE A 291 -7.94 1.53 -17.57
C ILE A 291 -9.39 1.74 -18.05
N LEU A 292 -9.68 2.78 -18.84
CA LEU A 292 -11.00 2.99 -19.44
C LEU A 292 -11.23 2.09 -20.67
N ARG A 293 -10.14 1.59 -21.27
CA ARG A 293 -10.13 0.73 -22.46
C ARG A 293 -9.06 -0.36 -22.31
N PRO A 294 -9.13 -1.17 -21.24
CA PRO A 294 -8.14 -2.18 -20.96
C PRO A 294 -8.24 -3.25 -22.05
N ASN A 295 -7.09 -3.64 -22.60
CA ASN A 295 -6.99 -4.82 -23.45
C ASN A 295 -6.91 -6.10 -22.58
N ILE A 296 -7.79 -6.21 -21.60
CA ILE A 296 -7.87 -7.32 -20.64
C ILE A 296 -9.31 -7.84 -20.68
N MET A 297 -9.46 -9.12 -20.96
CA MET A 297 -10.77 -9.77 -20.99
C MET A 297 -11.26 -9.99 -19.56
N ALA A 298 -12.42 -9.43 -19.21
CA ALA A 298 -13.08 -9.72 -17.96
C ALA A 298 -13.56 -11.19 -17.93
N PRO A 299 -13.56 -11.86 -16.77
CA PRO A 299 -14.22 -13.16 -16.61
C PRO A 299 -15.69 -13.10 -17.04
N ALA A 300 -16.26 -14.23 -17.49
CA ALA A 300 -17.67 -14.29 -17.86
C ALA A 300 -18.56 -13.77 -16.70
N GLY A 301 -19.56 -12.93 -17.00
CA GLY A 301 -20.46 -12.33 -16.00
C GLY A 301 -19.87 -11.14 -15.22
N VAL A 302 -18.56 -10.90 -15.32
CA VAL A 302 -17.89 -9.75 -14.69
C VAL A 302 -17.89 -8.56 -15.65
N SER A 303 -18.32 -7.41 -15.14
CA SER A 303 -18.24 -6.11 -15.82
C SER A 303 -17.54 -5.11 -14.90
N TYR A 304 -17.05 -4.02 -15.48
CA TYR A 304 -16.46 -2.94 -14.67
C TYR A 304 -16.77 -1.57 -15.28
N GLU A 305 -16.73 -0.57 -14.42
CA GLU A 305 -16.91 0.84 -14.72
C GLU A 305 -15.84 1.63 -13.96
N VAL A 306 -15.19 2.58 -14.63
CA VAL A 306 -14.32 3.55 -13.97
C VAL A 306 -15.06 4.88 -13.92
N ARG A 307 -15.33 5.36 -12.71
CA ARG A 307 -15.94 6.67 -12.47
C ARG A 307 -14.82 7.66 -12.17
N MET A 308 -14.53 8.50 -13.16
CA MET A 308 -13.41 9.43 -13.08
C MET A 308 -13.73 10.65 -12.21
N ASP A 309 -12.68 11.21 -11.61
CA ASP A 309 -12.68 12.51 -10.92
C ASP A 309 -13.78 12.64 -9.84
N VAL A 310 -14.06 11.56 -9.13
CA VAL A 310 -14.98 11.60 -7.98
C VAL A 310 -14.31 12.46 -6.90
N GLU A 311 -14.95 13.59 -6.58
CA GLU A 311 -14.43 14.61 -5.66
C GLU A 311 -13.08 15.24 -6.10
N ASN A 312 -12.84 15.34 -7.41
CA ASN A 312 -11.70 16.03 -8.06
C ASN A 312 -10.30 15.42 -7.83
N MET A 313 -10.16 14.23 -7.22
CA MET A 313 -8.84 13.67 -6.93
C MET A 313 -8.73 12.15 -7.02
N SER A 314 -9.82 11.42 -7.25
CA SER A 314 -9.77 9.95 -7.30
C SER A 314 -10.71 9.39 -8.34
N ASP A 315 -10.26 8.34 -9.01
CA ASP A 315 -11.08 7.50 -9.86
C ASP A 315 -11.58 6.29 -9.05
N VAL A 316 -12.87 5.99 -9.16
CA VAL A 316 -13.49 4.84 -8.49
C VAL A 316 -13.70 3.72 -9.52
N LEU A 317 -13.01 2.60 -9.31
CA LEU A 317 -13.21 1.36 -10.06
C LEU A 317 -14.35 0.56 -9.41
N VAL A 318 -15.41 0.34 -10.17
CA VAL A 318 -16.56 -0.48 -9.77
C VAL A 318 -16.52 -1.76 -10.59
N VAL A 319 -16.38 -2.92 -9.95
CA VAL A 319 -16.41 -4.23 -10.62
C VAL A 319 -17.64 -4.99 -10.14
N GLU A 320 -18.53 -5.32 -11.07
CA GLU A 320 -19.78 -6.02 -10.80
C GLU A 320 -19.72 -7.43 -11.40
N ASP A 321 -20.13 -8.42 -10.62
CA ASP A 321 -20.32 -9.79 -11.09
C ASP A 321 -21.80 -10.17 -11.05
N ALA A 322 -22.42 -10.28 -12.23
CA ALA A 322 -23.82 -10.62 -12.39
C ALA A 322 -24.17 -12.08 -12.04
N GLU A 323 -23.19 -12.98 -12.00
CA GLU A 323 -23.41 -14.38 -11.58
C GLU A 323 -23.27 -14.55 -10.07
N SER A 324 -22.63 -13.60 -9.39
CA SER A 324 -22.51 -13.56 -7.94
C SER A 324 -23.66 -12.78 -7.32
N LEU A 325 -24.55 -13.45 -6.59
CA LEU A 325 -25.70 -12.80 -5.97
C LEU A 325 -25.54 -12.68 -4.45
N VAL A 326 -25.72 -11.47 -3.93
CA VAL A 326 -25.78 -11.18 -2.49
C VAL A 326 -27.15 -10.59 -2.13
N PRO A 327 -27.63 -10.71 -0.88
CA PRO A 327 -28.88 -10.07 -0.49
C PRO A 327 -28.79 -8.56 -0.71
N SER A 328 -29.89 -7.89 -1.00
CA SER A 328 -29.86 -6.42 -1.04
C SER A 328 -29.71 -5.85 0.39
N ARG A 329 -29.02 -4.71 0.54
CA ARG A 329 -28.87 -4.03 1.84
C ARG A 329 -30.21 -3.61 2.46
N ASN A 330 -31.24 -3.39 1.64
CA ASN A 330 -32.59 -3.09 2.10
C ASN A 330 -33.42 -4.35 2.43
N GLY A 331 -32.84 -5.55 2.29
CA GLY A 331 -33.52 -6.83 2.49
C GLY A 331 -34.43 -7.26 1.33
N GLU A 332 -34.52 -6.48 0.25
CA GLU A 332 -35.39 -6.77 -0.88
C GLU A 332 -34.64 -7.52 -1.98
N GLY A 333 -34.74 -8.85 -1.95
CA GLY A 333 -34.20 -9.72 -3.00
C GLY A 333 -32.68 -9.83 -3.01
N PHE A 334 -32.15 -10.14 -4.19
CA PHE A 334 -30.72 -10.33 -4.44
C PHE A 334 -30.23 -9.34 -5.48
N VAL A 335 -29.01 -8.86 -5.30
CA VAL A 335 -28.31 -7.97 -6.23
C VAL A 335 -26.98 -8.58 -6.62
N PRO A 336 -26.45 -8.23 -7.81
CA PRO A 336 -25.08 -8.58 -8.19
C PRO A 336 -24.07 -8.15 -7.14
N PHE A 337 -23.02 -8.97 -6.96
CA PHE A 337 -21.91 -8.65 -6.10
C PHE A 337 -21.07 -7.54 -6.74
N VAL A 338 -20.80 -6.50 -5.96
CA VAL A 338 -20.01 -5.36 -6.41
C VAL A 338 -18.78 -5.20 -5.52
N PHE A 339 -17.62 -5.13 -6.15
CA PHE A 339 -16.36 -4.83 -5.52
C PHE A 339 -15.88 -3.45 -5.97
N PHE A 340 -15.58 -2.58 -5.02
CA PHE A 340 -15.07 -1.25 -5.28
C PHE A 340 -13.56 -1.18 -5.02
N SER A 341 -12.85 -0.40 -5.83
CA SER A 341 -11.48 0.01 -5.53
C SER A 341 -11.30 1.47 -5.92
N VAL A 342 -10.34 2.15 -5.31
CA VAL A 342 -10.06 3.56 -5.57
C VAL A 342 -8.65 3.74 -6.07
N ILE A 343 -8.52 4.51 -7.14
CA ILE A 343 -7.27 4.95 -7.73
C ILE A 343 -7.18 6.43 -7.42
N GLU A 344 -6.31 6.79 -6.49
CA GLU A 344 -6.05 8.20 -6.20
C GLU A 344 -5.27 8.78 -7.39
N ASN A 345 -5.84 9.80 -8.04
CA ASN A 345 -5.29 10.38 -9.26
C ASN A 345 -3.93 11.00 -8.93
N SER A 346 -2.86 10.34 -9.37
CA SER A 346 -1.55 10.96 -9.41
C SER A 346 -1.46 11.84 -10.65
N GLN A 347 -0.72 12.95 -10.55
CA GLN A 347 -0.22 13.59 -11.76
C GLN A 347 0.50 12.50 -12.57
N PRO A 348 0.23 12.36 -13.88
CA PRO A 348 0.78 11.27 -14.68
C PRO A 348 2.30 11.22 -14.51
N ALA A 349 2.90 10.03 -14.56
CA ALA A 349 4.36 9.91 -14.49
C ALA A 349 5.11 10.83 -15.49
N ILE A 350 4.45 11.20 -16.60
CA ILE A 350 4.96 12.12 -17.63
C ILE A 350 5.03 13.60 -17.17
N SER A 351 4.24 14.06 -16.20
CA SER A 351 4.26 15.47 -15.77
C SER A 351 5.58 15.90 -15.14
N TYR A 352 6.48 14.94 -14.84
CA TYR A 352 7.79 15.18 -14.26
C TYR A 352 8.96 14.92 -15.20
N ILE A 353 8.72 14.63 -16.49
CA ILE A 353 9.77 14.78 -17.50
C ILE A 353 10.06 16.28 -17.57
N HIS A 354 11.16 16.72 -16.95
CA HIS A 354 11.57 18.12 -16.98
C HIS A 354 11.80 18.54 -18.43
N TYR A 355 10.85 19.31 -18.97
CA TYR A 355 10.80 19.82 -20.34
C TYR A 355 11.80 20.95 -20.62
N GLN A 356 12.93 21.02 -19.91
CA GLN A 356 13.94 22.06 -20.13
C GLN A 356 14.56 22.00 -21.54
N ASN A 357 14.15 21.05 -22.38
CA ASN A 357 14.68 20.81 -23.71
C ASN A 357 13.58 20.41 -24.72
N LEU A 358 12.40 21.05 -24.70
CA LEU A 358 11.36 20.87 -25.75
C LEU A 358 11.87 21.18 -27.16
N ASP A 359 12.87 22.05 -27.29
CA ASP A 359 13.50 22.40 -28.56
C ASP A 359 14.42 21.28 -29.11
N VAL A 360 14.70 20.23 -28.33
CA VAL A 360 15.55 19.10 -28.77
C VAL A 360 14.79 18.12 -29.65
N VAL A 361 13.45 18.21 -29.68
CA VAL A 361 12.60 17.41 -30.60
C VAL A 361 12.04 18.33 -31.69
N PRO A 362 12.61 18.31 -32.91
CA PRO A 362 12.13 19.14 -34.02
C PRO A 362 10.63 18.91 -34.27
N GLY A 363 9.85 20.00 -34.38
CA GLY A 363 8.41 19.91 -34.66
C GLY A 363 7.50 19.82 -33.43
N LEU A 364 8.05 19.61 -32.22
CA LEU A 364 7.23 19.43 -31.01
C LEU A 364 6.51 20.71 -30.59
N ARG A 365 7.20 21.85 -30.72
CA ARG A 365 6.67 23.18 -30.44
C ARG A 365 5.43 23.50 -31.27
N GLU A 366 5.48 23.25 -32.58
CA GLU A 366 4.36 23.52 -33.50
C GLU A 366 3.15 22.62 -33.21
N ASN A 367 3.39 21.42 -32.69
CA ASN A 367 2.33 20.48 -32.34
C ASN A 367 1.68 20.78 -30.98
N ILE A 368 2.44 21.27 -29.99
CA ILE A 368 1.93 21.63 -28.66
C ILE A 368 1.01 22.87 -28.70
N ILE A 369 1.30 23.84 -29.58
CA ILE A 369 0.48 25.06 -29.75
C ILE A 369 -0.97 24.75 -30.13
N ASN A 370 -1.22 23.56 -30.70
CA ASN A 370 -2.57 23.12 -31.09
C ASN A 370 -3.32 22.39 -29.97
N CYS A 371 -2.79 22.33 -28.74
CA CYS A 371 -3.47 21.72 -27.60
C CYS A 371 -4.40 22.72 -26.91
N PRO A 372 -5.74 22.58 -27.01
CA PRO A 372 -6.70 23.56 -26.47
C PRO A 372 -6.73 23.62 -24.94
N TYR A 373 -6.04 22.69 -24.27
CA TYR A 373 -5.97 22.58 -22.80
C TYR A 373 -4.68 23.16 -22.22
N LEU A 374 -3.80 23.76 -23.05
CA LEU A 374 -2.58 24.43 -22.62
C LEU A 374 -2.66 25.91 -22.99
N THR A 375 -2.47 26.78 -22.01
CA THR A 375 -2.25 28.22 -22.25
C THR A 375 -0.75 28.49 -22.30
N PRO A 376 -0.12 28.63 -23.49
CA PRO A 376 1.27 29.03 -23.56
C PRO A 376 1.42 30.45 -22.98
N ARG A 377 2.39 30.63 -22.09
CA ARG A 377 2.85 31.95 -21.64
C ARG A 377 4.24 32.20 -22.22
N GLU A 378 4.38 33.27 -22.97
CA GLU A 378 5.71 33.78 -23.32
C GLU A 378 6.29 34.48 -22.09
N ASN A 379 7.49 34.09 -21.66
CA ASN A 379 8.17 34.73 -20.55
C ASN A 379 8.74 36.08 -21.03
N PRO A 380 8.28 37.24 -20.53
CA PRO A 380 8.69 38.53 -21.07
C PRO A 380 10.09 39.00 -20.63
N TRP A 381 10.82 38.23 -19.80
CA TRP A 381 12.03 38.70 -19.13
C TRP A 381 13.36 38.15 -19.67
N GLU A 382 13.36 37.33 -20.72
CA GLU A 382 14.59 36.86 -21.37
C GLU A 382 14.51 37.04 -22.89
N GLU A 383 15.00 38.18 -23.40
CA GLU A 383 15.04 38.48 -24.85
C GLU A 383 16.01 37.57 -25.65
N THR A 384 16.78 36.70 -25.00
CA THR A 384 17.84 35.88 -25.64
C THR A 384 17.63 34.38 -25.60
N THR A 385 16.61 33.88 -24.92
CA THR A 385 16.27 32.46 -24.84
C THR A 385 14.83 32.30 -25.27
N SER A 386 14.62 31.92 -26.52
CA SER A 386 13.32 31.58 -27.09
C SER A 386 12.79 30.25 -26.54
N GLN A 387 12.86 30.05 -25.22
CA GLN A 387 12.36 28.88 -24.52
C GLN A 387 10.86 29.03 -24.30
N LEU A 388 10.09 28.12 -24.87
CA LEU A 388 8.67 27.99 -24.58
C LEU A 388 8.51 27.32 -23.21
N MET A 389 8.19 28.09 -22.17
CA MET A 389 7.76 27.52 -20.90
C MET A 389 6.26 27.24 -20.95
N ALA A 390 5.87 25.97 -21.01
CA ALA A 390 4.52 25.57 -20.67
C ALA A 390 4.44 25.48 -19.14
N GLU A 391 3.91 26.51 -18.47
CA GLU A 391 3.59 26.43 -17.04
C GLU A 391 2.50 25.37 -16.84
N ILE A 392 2.92 24.21 -16.31
CA ILE A 392 2.01 23.16 -15.88
C ILE A 392 1.41 23.63 -14.56
N GLY A 393 0.20 24.20 -14.60
CA GLY A 393 -0.58 24.43 -13.39
C GLY A 393 -0.83 23.11 -12.66
N THR A 394 -0.97 23.14 -11.33
CA THR A 394 -1.14 21.96 -10.45
C THR A 394 -2.31 21.03 -10.81
N ASN A 395 -3.17 21.42 -11.75
CA ASN A 395 -4.42 20.76 -12.12
C ASN A 395 -4.45 20.37 -13.61
N MET A 396 -3.47 19.60 -14.09
CA MET A 396 -3.59 19.00 -15.43
C MET A 396 -4.63 17.87 -15.42
N THR A 397 -5.59 17.96 -16.33
CA THR A 397 -6.52 16.86 -16.59
C THR A 397 -5.86 15.83 -17.51
N ARG A 398 -6.24 14.56 -17.41
CA ARG A 398 -5.81 13.48 -18.31
C ARG A 398 -5.84 13.85 -19.80
N LYS A 399 -6.83 14.65 -20.23
CA LYS A 399 -6.96 15.14 -21.61
C LYS A 399 -5.83 16.07 -22.06
N ALA A 400 -5.28 16.88 -21.14
CA ALA A 400 -4.12 17.72 -21.44
C ALA A 400 -2.87 16.87 -21.73
N ILE A 401 -2.74 15.77 -20.98
CA ILE A 401 -1.62 14.83 -21.07
C ILE A 401 -1.71 13.99 -22.33
N GLU A 402 -2.91 13.50 -22.67
CA GLU A 402 -3.18 12.85 -23.94
C GLU A 402 -2.86 13.76 -25.14
N CYS A 403 -3.16 15.07 -25.03
CA CYS A 403 -2.83 16.04 -26.07
C CYS A 403 -1.31 16.25 -26.22
N LEU A 404 -0.59 16.42 -25.11
CA LEU A 404 0.88 16.50 -25.11
C LEU A 404 1.51 15.26 -25.75
N TRP A 405 0.99 14.09 -25.41
CA TRP A 405 1.46 12.83 -25.96
C TRP A 405 1.20 12.71 -27.47
N LEU A 406 0.03 13.14 -27.95
CA LEU A 406 -0.29 13.23 -29.37
C LEU A 406 0.61 14.22 -30.12
N ALA A 407 0.90 15.37 -29.51
CA ALA A 407 1.82 16.36 -30.07
C ALA A 407 3.24 15.79 -30.21
N TYR A 408 3.70 15.07 -29.18
CA TYR A 408 4.98 14.36 -29.19
C TYR A 408 5.09 13.31 -30.29
N ARG A 409 4.07 12.46 -30.45
CA ARG A 409 4.04 11.45 -31.52
C ARG A 409 4.12 12.06 -32.92
N ARG A 410 3.41 13.17 -33.15
CA ARG A 410 3.42 13.88 -34.44
C ARG A 410 4.79 14.48 -34.74
N ALA A 411 5.47 15.01 -33.72
CA ALA A 411 6.80 15.58 -33.87
C ALA A 411 7.85 14.52 -34.27
N LEU A 412 7.76 13.31 -33.71
CA LEU A 412 8.72 12.25 -34.00
C LEU A 412 8.47 11.48 -35.31
N GLY A 413 7.33 11.69 -35.99
CA GLY A 413 7.02 11.02 -37.26
C GLY A 413 6.88 9.49 -37.20
N VAL A 414 6.75 8.91 -36.01
CA VAL A 414 6.78 7.45 -35.82
C VAL A 414 5.40 6.82 -36.05
N SER A 415 5.31 5.89 -37.01
CA SER A 415 4.22 4.91 -37.11
C SER A 415 4.78 3.51 -36.80
N TYR A 416 4.22 2.77 -35.86
CA TYR A 416 4.75 1.44 -35.49
C TYR A 416 3.81 0.28 -35.90
N GLU A 417 4.41 -0.75 -36.50
CA GLU A 417 3.97 -2.15 -36.52
C GLU A 417 4.90 -2.99 -35.61
N ARG A 418 4.36 -3.95 -34.84
CA ARG A 418 5.07 -4.70 -33.77
C ARG A 418 6.14 -5.67 -34.28
N ALA A 419 7.23 -5.87 -33.51
CA ALA A 419 8.09 -7.06 -33.60
C ALA A 419 8.77 -7.43 -32.25
N TYR A 420 9.07 -8.72 -32.11
CA TYR A 420 9.61 -9.50 -31.00
C TYR A 420 10.90 -10.19 -31.49
N ASP A 421 11.91 -10.41 -30.65
CA ASP A 421 13.00 -11.37 -30.93
C ASP A 421 13.68 -11.90 -29.63
N PRO A 422 13.82 -13.23 -29.44
CA PRO A 422 14.59 -13.86 -28.37
C PRO A 422 15.88 -14.49 -28.92
N ASP A 423 17.05 -14.12 -28.38
CA ASP A 423 18.30 -14.91 -28.29
C ASP A 423 19.50 -13.95 -28.26
N ASP A 424 20.14 -13.76 -27.09
CA ASP A 424 21.61 -13.72 -27.02
C ASP A 424 22.13 -13.73 -25.57
N ASP A 425 22.88 -14.78 -25.24
CA ASP A 425 23.70 -14.97 -24.04
C ASP A 425 25.19 -14.78 -24.41
N MET A 426 26.00 -14.15 -23.55
CA MET A 426 27.28 -14.69 -23.02
C MET A 426 28.17 -13.63 -22.31
N LEU A 427 28.70 -14.02 -21.14
CA LEU A 427 29.62 -13.29 -20.24
C LEU A 427 30.95 -14.04 -20.03
N THR A 428 32.07 -13.32 -19.81
CA THR A 428 33.27 -13.76 -19.04
C THR A 428 33.96 -12.56 -18.34
N TRP A 429 34.71 -12.80 -17.24
CA TRP A 429 35.34 -11.78 -16.36
C TRP A 429 36.82 -12.10 -15.98
N ASP A 430 37.62 -11.05 -15.68
CA ASP A 430 38.99 -11.05 -15.11
C ASP A 430 39.21 -9.79 -14.19
N PHE A 431 40.17 -9.80 -13.24
CA PHE A 431 40.33 -8.76 -12.17
C PHE A 431 41.64 -7.94 -12.15
N LYS A 432 41.60 -6.63 -11.79
CA LYS A 432 42.75 -5.71 -11.58
C LYS A 432 42.52 -4.78 -10.37
N THR A 433 43.59 -4.30 -9.69
CA THR A 433 43.53 -3.10 -8.80
C THR A 433 44.43 -1.95 -9.28
N ALA A 434 44.22 -0.76 -8.69
CA ALA A 434 44.42 0.52 -9.37
C ALA A 434 45.86 0.92 -9.73
N ASN A 435 46.92 0.49 -9.03
CA ASN A 435 48.19 1.23 -9.13
C ASN A 435 49.39 0.49 -9.74
N CYS A 436 49.25 -0.75 -10.25
CA CYS A 436 50.30 -1.43 -11.03
C CYS A 436 49.72 -2.36 -12.11
N GLY A 437 50.52 -2.67 -13.16
CA GLY A 437 50.18 -3.66 -14.20
C GLY A 437 50.57 -5.10 -13.79
N TRP A 438 50.04 -6.08 -14.52
CA TRP A 438 50.04 -7.52 -14.20
C TRP A 438 51.41 -8.20 -13.95
N ASN A 439 52.57 -7.53 -14.13
CA ASN A 439 53.91 -8.15 -14.04
C ASN A 439 55.07 -7.19 -13.64
N GLN A 440 54.92 -6.29 -12.66
CA GLN A 440 56.05 -5.45 -12.17
C GLN A 440 56.14 -5.37 -10.64
N GLU A 441 57.38 -5.37 -10.11
CA GLU A 441 57.68 -5.07 -8.70
C GLU A 441 57.65 -3.55 -8.47
N CYS A 442 56.84 -3.09 -7.51
CA CYS A 442 56.81 -1.67 -7.13
C CYS A 442 57.25 -1.48 -5.67
N GLN A 443 58.31 -0.69 -5.49
CA GLN A 443 58.78 -0.22 -4.19
C GLN A 443 58.10 1.11 -3.82
N TYR A 444 57.59 1.16 -2.59
CA TYR A 444 56.82 2.27 -2.02
C TYR A 444 57.70 3.21 -1.17
N LYS A 445 57.46 4.52 -1.25
CA LYS A 445 57.87 5.50 -0.23
C LYS A 445 56.87 6.66 -0.20
N GLY A 446 56.19 6.84 0.93
CA GLY A 446 55.40 8.05 1.20
C GLY A 446 54.24 7.82 2.16
N SER A 447 54.53 8.04 3.44
CA SER A 447 53.69 7.96 4.65
C SER A 447 52.34 8.68 4.60
N ASN A 448 51.25 7.96 4.89
CA ASN A 448 50.53 8.04 6.16
C ASN A 448 49.42 6.97 6.19
N LEU A 449 49.59 6.01 7.12
CA LEU A 449 48.66 4.95 7.48
C LEU A 449 47.84 5.40 8.69
N PHE A 450 46.55 5.06 8.71
CA PHE A 450 45.69 4.67 9.85
C PHE A 450 44.22 4.65 9.33
N PHE A 451 43.39 3.60 9.37
CA PHE A 451 43.48 2.18 9.71
C PHE A 451 42.37 1.44 8.93
N ASP A 452 42.68 0.26 8.42
CA ASP A 452 41.72 -0.75 7.97
C ASP A 452 41.21 -1.55 9.18
N ASN A 453 39.89 -1.65 9.40
CA ASN A 453 39.27 -2.54 10.39
C ASN A 453 38.05 -3.26 9.79
N TYR A 454 38.30 -4.32 9.02
CA TYR A 454 37.30 -5.32 8.64
C TYR A 454 37.91 -6.71 8.82
N LEU A 455 37.09 -7.68 9.27
CA LEU A 455 37.40 -9.10 9.13
C LEU A 455 36.66 -9.62 7.89
N ASP A 456 37.41 -10.18 6.94
CA ASP A 456 36.87 -10.72 5.69
C ASP A 456 36.86 -12.25 5.71
N LEU A 457 35.69 -12.86 5.52
CA LEU A 457 35.57 -14.30 5.26
C LEU A 457 35.05 -14.52 3.84
N ARG A 458 35.83 -15.28 3.04
CA ARG A 458 35.47 -15.66 1.66
C ARG A 458 34.96 -17.09 1.58
N PHE A 459 33.83 -17.29 0.92
CA PHE A 459 33.35 -18.60 0.47
C PHE A 459 33.17 -18.60 -1.05
N SER A 460 33.60 -19.66 -1.72
CA SER A 460 33.60 -19.74 -3.18
C SER A 460 33.25 -21.15 -3.65
N ASP A 461 32.41 -21.24 -4.67
CA ASP A 461 32.11 -22.48 -5.39
C ASP A 461 32.10 -22.24 -6.92
N GLY A 462 33.17 -21.65 -7.44
CA GLY A 462 33.47 -21.67 -8.88
C GLY A 462 32.69 -20.70 -9.78
N MET A 463 31.48 -20.22 -9.44
CA MET A 463 30.78 -19.14 -10.16
C MET A 463 30.51 -17.87 -9.33
N TYR A 464 30.55 -17.96 -8.00
CA TYR A 464 30.52 -16.78 -7.13
C TYR A 464 31.49 -16.97 -5.97
N THR A 465 32.14 -15.87 -5.58
CA THR A 465 33.00 -15.80 -4.41
C THR A 465 32.48 -14.65 -3.57
N ASP A 466 31.73 -14.98 -2.52
CA ASP A 466 31.21 -13.96 -1.62
C ASP A 466 32.21 -13.69 -0.52
N THR A 467 32.38 -12.40 -0.20
CA THR A 467 33.24 -11.94 0.89
C THR A 467 32.36 -11.16 1.86
N LEU A 468 32.18 -11.68 3.07
CA LEU A 468 31.47 -10.95 4.12
C LEU A 468 32.47 -10.02 4.82
N HIS A 469 32.23 -8.71 4.73
CA HIS A 469 32.95 -7.67 5.46
C HIS A 469 32.15 -7.28 6.70
N ILE A 470 32.71 -7.43 7.89
CA ILE A 470 32.09 -6.95 9.13
C ILE A 470 32.87 -5.71 9.64
N PRO A 471 32.30 -4.49 9.53
CA PRO A 471 32.87 -3.30 10.19
C PRO A 471 32.68 -3.34 11.71
N LEU A 472 33.66 -2.80 12.43
CA LEU A 472 33.55 -2.41 13.83
C LEU A 472 33.51 -0.87 13.90
N GLU A 473 32.35 -0.29 14.22
CA GLU A 473 32.11 1.17 14.32
C GLU A 473 32.78 1.86 15.53
N LEU A 474 32.93 3.20 15.45
CA LEU A 474 32.68 4.18 16.55
C LEU A 474 32.55 5.66 16.05
N TYR A 475 31.74 6.46 16.79
CA TYR A 475 31.17 7.82 16.58
C TYR A 475 32.07 8.98 17.07
N ASP A 476 31.97 10.25 16.58
CA ASP A 476 32.28 11.51 17.36
C ASP A 476 32.18 12.93 16.68
N HIS A 477 31.04 13.63 16.63
CA HIS A 477 31.01 15.11 16.36
C HIS A 477 30.11 15.92 17.36
N PRO A 478 30.36 17.24 17.59
CA PRO A 478 29.55 18.15 18.44
C PRO A 478 28.68 19.16 17.64
N PRO A 479 27.63 19.78 18.26
CA PRO A 479 26.75 20.76 17.62
C PRO A 479 27.44 22.10 17.31
N LYS A 480 26.91 22.91 16.36
CA LYS A 480 27.48 24.20 15.92
C LYS A 480 26.60 25.41 16.27
N VAL A 481 27.22 26.55 16.61
CA VAL A 481 26.53 27.81 16.94
C VAL A 481 26.87 28.94 15.96
N SER A 482 25.86 29.70 15.52
CA SER A 482 26.06 30.90 14.69
C SER A 482 25.09 32.05 15.01
N ILE A 483 25.50 33.29 14.74
CA ILE A 483 24.67 34.50 14.86
C ILE A 483 24.13 34.86 13.49
N VAL A 484 22.82 34.93 13.36
CA VAL A 484 22.14 35.08 12.06
C VAL A 484 21.88 36.54 11.71
N ASP A 485 21.48 37.37 12.68
CA ASP A 485 21.15 38.79 12.44
C ASP A 485 21.25 39.66 13.71
N LYS A 486 21.43 40.98 13.54
CA LYS A 486 21.47 42.00 14.61
C LYS A 486 20.52 43.16 14.27
N GLY A 487 19.46 43.32 15.08
CA GLY A 487 18.47 44.39 14.94
C GLY A 487 18.45 45.38 16.11
N TYR A 488 18.03 46.62 15.84
CA TYR A 488 17.77 47.64 16.86
C TYR A 488 16.26 47.79 17.08
N LEU A 489 15.80 47.71 18.32
CA LEU A 489 14.40 47.91 18.67
C LEU A 489 14.27 49.08 19.65
N ASP A 490 13.67 50.17 19.19
CA ASP A 490 13.31 51.30 20.03
C ASP A 490 11.91 51.08 20.63
N ILE A 491 11.84 51.02 21.95
CA ILE A 491 10.57 50.95 22.69
C ILE A 491 10.48 52.18 23.58
N GLU A 492 9.67 53.15 23.19
CA GLU A 492 9.26 54.23 24.10
C GLU A 492 8.20 53.70 25.06
N GLN A 493 8.49 53.66 26.37
CA GLN A 493 7.47 53.41 27.38
C GLN A 493 6.81 54.74 27.80
N PRO A 494 5.48 54.86 27.74
CA PRO A 494 4.78 56.15 27.81
C PRO A 494 4.72 56.81 29.19
N LEU A 495 5.31 56.24 30.25
CA LEU A 495 5.08 56.71 31.62
C LEU A 495 6.30 57.30 32.35
N LEU A 496 7.51 57.29 31.78
CA LEU A 496 8.70 57.85 32.46
C LEU A 496 9.68 58.64 31.58
N GLY A 497 9.45 58.77 30.27
CA GLY A 497 10.28 59.62 29.40
C GLY A 497 11.75 59.18 29.26
N ILE A 498 12.06 57.92 29.56
CA ILE A 498 13.39 57.33 29.37
C ILE A 498 13.31 56.35 28.20
N SER A 499 14.02 56.62 27.12
CA SER A 499 14.20 55.67 26.01
C SER A 499 15.17 54.57 26.44
N VAL A 500 14.70 53.32 26.47
CA VAL A 500 15.55 52.16 26.73
C VAL A 500 15.79 51.45 25.41
N HIS A 501 17.00 51.58 24.87
CA HIS A 501 17.37 50.85 23.65
C HIS A 501 17.61 49.38 23.98
N LYS A 502 16.90 48.47 23.31
CA LYS A 502 17.15 47.03 23.38
C LYS A 502 17.82 46.57 22.09
N ILE A 503 18.90 45.81 22.23
CA ILE A 503 19.58 45.18 21.08
C ILE A 503 19.08 43.74 20.99
N LEU A 504 18.54 43.34 19.84
CA LEU A 504 18.03 42.00 19.58
C LEU A 504 19.04 41.21 18.73
N TYR A 505 19.45 40.04 19.23
CA TYR A 505 20.25 39.07 18.51
C TYR A 505 19.42 37.84 18.17
N LEU A 506 19.53 37.37 16.93
CA LEU A 506 18.95 36.09 16.51
C LEU A 506 20.05 35.03 16.47
N ILE A 507 19.94 34.01 17.32
CA ILE A 507 20.94 32.97 17.50
C ILE A 507 20.41 31.67 16.93
N ASN A 508 21.25 30.99 16.15
CA ASN A 508 20.94 29.72 15.54
C ASN A 508 21.86 28.62 16.09
N GLY A 509 21.24 27.56 16.62
CA GLY A 509 21.90 26.31 16.99
C GLY A 509 21.51 25.21 16.02
N THR A 510 22.50 24.55 15.43
CA THR A 510 22.32 23.44 14.50
C THR A 510 23.09 22.22 14.99
N ASP A 511 22.42 21.08 15.06
CA ASP A 511 23.03 19.80 15.37
C ASP A 511 22.96 18.92 14.12
N GLU A 512 24.11 18.72 13.48
CA GLU A 512 24.23 18.00 12.21
C GLU A 512 24.11 16.48 12.40
N ASP A 513 24.13 15.97 13.64
CA ASP A 513 24.14 14.55 13.97
C ASP A 513 22.75 13.98 14.32
N ILE A 514 21.69 14.80 14.28
CA ILE A 514 20.31 14.38 14.60
C ILE A 514 19.74 13.57 13.42
N VAL A 515 19.64 12.24 13.59
CA VAL A 515 18.87 11.37 12.68
C VAL A 515 17.39 11.71 12.77
N TRP A 516 16.69 11.64 11.63
CA TRP A 516 15.25 11.90 11.51
C TRP A 516 14.45 11.20 12.62
N GLY A 517 13.83 11.99 13.51
CA GLY A 517 12.94 11.51 14.58
C GLY A 517 13.36 11.85 16.01
N THR A 518 14.54 12.43 16.23
CA THR A 518 14.90 13.02 17.54
C THR A 518 14.52 14.49 17.60
N ASP A 519 13.78 14.86 18.65
CA ASP A 519 13.22 16.20 18.84
C ASP A 519 14.32 17.23 19.09
N VAL A 520 14.28 18.35 18.38
CA VAL A 520 15.23 19.49 18.52
C VAL A 520 15.08 20.21 19.88
N ASP A 521 14.08 19.82 20.65
CA ASP A 521 13.76 20.34 21.97
C ASP A 521 14.90 20.16 23.00
N ASP A 522 15.80 19.22 22.73
CA ASP A 522 16.92 18.85 23.58
C ASP A 522 18.15 19.79 23.50
N ILE A 523 18.14 20.78 22.60
CA ILE A 523 19.22 21.78 22.47
C ILE A 523 18.98 22.94 23.44
N GLN A 524 19.97 23.24 24.28
CA GLN A 524 19.92 24.31 25.29
C GLN A 524 20.87 25.47 24.98
N LEU A 525 20.40 26.71 25.19
CA LEU A 525 21.22 27.93 25.08
C LEU A 525 21.57 28.48 26.46
N THR A 526 22.86 28.60 26.75
CA THR A 526 23.41 29.25 27.95
C THR A 526 24.08 30.57 27.59
N ILE A 527 23.85 31.61 28.37
CA ILE A 527 24.39 32.96 28.13
C ILE A 527 25.19 33.41 29.34
N THR A 528 26.46 33.80 29.13
CA THR A 528 27.37 34.24 30.21
C THR A 528 28.08 35.54 29.84
N GLY A 529 28.69 36.21 30.82
CA GLY A 529 29.45 37.45 30.61
C GLY A 529 28.63 38.75 30.70
N TYR A 530 27.32 38.66 30.96
CA TYR A 530 26.45 39.82 31.15
C TYR A 530 25.92 39.92 32.59
N PRO A 531 25.98 41.10 33.26
CA PRO A 531 25.67 41.22 34.69
C PRO A 531 24.17 41.18 35.00
N VAL A 532 23.31 41.34 34.00
CA VAL A 532 21.84 41.28 34.13
C VAL A 532 21.34 40.09 33.32
N ALA A 533 20.29 39.40 33.77
CA ALA A 533 19.74 38.29 33.00
C ALA A 533 19.12 38.82 31.69
N PRO A 534 19.53 38.33 30.50
CA PRO A 534 18.93 38.75 29.24
C PRO A 534 17.50 38.20 29.10
N ILE A 535 16.68 38.87 28.29
CA ILE A 535 15.37 38.34 27.91
C ILE A 535 15.57 37.40 26.72
N VAL A 536 15.33 36.10 26.93
CA VAL A 536 15.42 35.07 25.89
C VAL A 536 14.02 34.63 25.52
N LYS A 537 13.70 34.64 24.22
CA LYS A 537 12.46 34.08 23.70
C LYS A 537 12.78 33.11 22.56
N GLU A 538 12.28 31.90 22.70
CA GLU A 538 12.33 30.90 21.62
C GLU A 538 11.30 31.27 20.55
N ASN A 539 11.75 31.40 19.30
CA ASN A 539 10.90 31.91 18.22
C ASN A 539 10.31 30.80 17.35
N SER A 540 11.07 29.73 17.06
CA SER A 540 10.61 28.57 16.29
C SER A 540 11.65 27.45 16.25
N SER A 541 11.20 26.19 16.19
CA SER A 541 11.99 25.02 15.77
C SER A 541 11.56 24.59 14.35
N MET A 542 12.52 24.39 13.45
CA MET A 542 12.26 23.83 12.11
C MET A 542 13.39 22.87 11.74
N GLY A 543 13.08 21.57 11.64
CA GLY A 543 14.07 20.55 11.28
C GLY A 543 15.19 20.43 12.32
N HIS A 544 16.46 20.52 11.90
CA HIS A 544 17.64 20.39 12.76
C HIS A 544 18.10 21.73 13.38
N THR A 545 17.21 22.73 13.44
CA THR A 545 17.57 24.13 13.67
C THR A 545 16.65 24.76 14.71
N LYS A 546 17.25 25.38 15.73
CA LYS A 546 16.55 26.08 16.81
C LYS A 546 16.96 27.55 16.87
N LEU A 547 15.97 28.45 16.90
CA LEU A 547 16.16 29.89 16.83
C LEU A 547 15.74 30.60 18.11
N TRP A 548 16.68 31.33 18.72
CA TRP A 548 16.42 32.18 19.89
C TRP A 548 16.55 33.66 19.55
N GLY A 549 15.57 34.45 20.00
CA GLY A 549 15.71 35.91 20.10
C GLY A 549 16.21 36.29 21.49
N VAL A 550 17.37 36.96 21.57
CA VAL A 550 17.95 37.43 22.82
C VAL A 550 18.02 38.95 22.83
N ALA A 551 17.43 39.57 23.86
CA ALA A 551 17.43 41.01 24.05
C ALA A 551 18.18 41.42 25.31
N PHE A 552 19.05 42.43 25.19
CA PHE A 552 19.80 43.06 26.28
C PHE A 552 19.28 44.47 26.55
N GLU A 553 19.23 44.88 27.82
CA GLU A 553 18.91 46.25 28.22
C GLU A 553 20.18 47.08 28.33
N ASN A 554 20.27 48.23 27.67
CA ASN A 554 21.51 48.98 27.56
C ASN A 554 22.07 49.45 28.93
N LEU A 555 23.27 48.97 29.30
CA LEU A 555 23.94 49.28 30.59
C LEU A 555 25.11 50.27 30.44
N GLY A 556 25.32 50.88 29.27
CA GLY A 556 26.28 51.99 29.09
C GLY A 556 27.77 51.62 29.08
N HIS A 557 28.11 50.34 29.18
CA HIS A 557 29.48 49.83 29.06
C HIS A 557 29.53 48.63 28.11
N GLY A 558 30.66 48.44 27.41
CA GLY A 558 30.88 47.29 26.55
C GLY A 558 31.04 46.02 27.39
N TYR A 559 30.20 45.00 27.14
CA TYR A 559 30.31 43.69 27.80
C TYR A 559 30.56 42.61 26.77
N ASP A 560 31.48 41.70 27.07
CA ASP A 560 31.66 40.46 26.28
C ASP A 560 30.62 39.44 26.74
N VAL A 561 29.71 39.09 25.84
CA VAL A 561 28.64 38.13 26.07
C VAL A 561 28.93 36.87 25.27
N THR A 562 28.99 35.73 25.96
CA THR A 562 29.21 34.42 25.35
C THR A 562 27.92 33.63 25.31
N PHE A 563 27.55 33.15 24.12
CA PHE A 563 26.45 32.24 23.88
C PHE A 563 27.01 30.84 23.69
N THR A 564 26.55 29.89 24.49
CA THR A 564 26.95 28.49 24.41
C THR A 564 25.72 27.65 24.14
N VAL A 565 25.75 26.85 23.08
CA VAL A 565 24.69 25.86 22.81
C VAL A 565 25.19 24.49 23.22
N THR A 566 24.36 23.71 23.89
CA THR A 566 24.69 22.37 24.38
C THR A 566 23.61 21.39 23.96
N ASP A 567 24.01 20.23 23.42
CA ASP A 567 23.09 19.13 23.13
C ASP A 567 22.74 18.31 24.38
N LYS A 568 21.84 17.34 24.24
CA LYS A 568 21.48 16.41 25.34
C LYS A 568 22.61 15.53 25.84
N TYR A 569 23.69 15.39 25.07
CA TYR A 569 24.84 14.58 25.42
C TYR A 569 25.94 15.40 26.11
N GLY A 570 25.72 16.71 26.30
CA GLY A 570 26.63 17.61 26.97
C GLY A 570 27.76 18.13 26.07
N LYS A 571 27.72 17.90 24.76
CA LYS A 571 28.64 18.52 23.81
C LYS A 571 28.18 19.94 23.53
N SER A 572 29.13 20.87 23.48
CA SER A 572 28.83 22.29 23.36
C SER A 572 29.75 23.03 22.40
N ASP A 573 29.22 24.10 21.83
CA ASP A 573 29.94 25.08 21.04
C ASP A 573 29.53 26.49 21.47
N SER A 574 30.40 27.48 21.27
CA SER A 574 30.20 28.82 21.81
C SER A 574 30.72 29.95 20.94
N VAL A 575 30.01 31.09 20.97
CA VAL A 575 30.39 32.33 20.30
C VAL A 575 30.32 33.50 21.27
N THR A 576 31.39 34.30 21.33
CA THR A 576 31.47 35.51 22.15
C THR A 576 31.34 36.76 21.29
N ILE A 577 30.52 37.71 21.73
CA ILE A 577 30.40 39.04 21.10
C ILE A 577 30.60 40.13 22.13
N THR A 578 31.23 41.23 21.73
CA THR A 578 31.26 42.46 22.52
C THR A 578 30.01 43.28 22.22
N VAL A 579 29.12 43.44 23.20
CA VAL A 579 27.94 44.30 23.13
C VAL A 579 28.36 45.68 23.62
N SER A 580 28.64 46.61 22.69
CA SER A 580 29.03 48.00 23.01
C SER A 580 27.94 49.02 22.81
#